data_AF-A0A2S9AJW1-F1
#
_entry.id   AF-A0A2S9AJW1-F1
#
_cell.length_a   1.000
_cell.length_b   1.000
_cell.length_c   1.000
_cell.angle_alpha   90.00
_cell.angle_beta   90.00
_cell.angle_gamma   90.00
#
_symmetry.space_group_name_H-M   'P 1'
#
loop_
_entity.id
_entity.type
_entity.pdbx_description
1 polymer ?
#
loop_
_entity_poly.entity_id
_entity_poly.type
_entity_poly.pdbx_seq_one_letter_code
_entity_poly.pdbx_strand_id
1 'polypeptide(L)'
;MLGRTESEELRALQEKAYGRGGVLTGAESDRLRELEDARLSAFRAGPVTAHDVRAVAHDAGVRDVSATRASEGAPTGHLPHPVADTVDAGPIQASTVATNTAETGPIQASTAASNAAETGPAQTNAEGTPPIPHDPTPDATLLGTLRRHATAAVVAVAVLLAVGLGVGWALFAPRTASIPLTGEQQQRRAELAADVFDPGSVRAIAQKDGALAWFATQDDGELICLILDVGAQSQTDCAPSTMIERGLGATLSVPTAVSAEDDLFGGASGGEAVYASLFLSTAGEPMVGIQRWSASSSFMEQFEGEERLRAEALAAEGYEHGLSLVGSFRGEPVWLADRLASQGATERCLLVDATEGVACESFGTALTEGLSTHVVDVAPDGSVASVSVVELRFTGQQTPYLTVTVDAPVSRVVPGDSVVIPGPPGDPIEVETPNDGTGG
;
A
#
# COMPACT_ATOMS: atom_id res chain seq x y z
N MET A 1 -32.90 2.47 -1.19
CA MET A 1 -32.47 1.33 -2.02
C MET A 1 -33.06 1.52 -3.40
N LEU A 2 -32.30 1.30 -4.46
CA LEU A 2 -32.86 1.24 -5.82
C LEU A 2 -33.90 0.12 -5.89
N GLY A 3 -34.91 0.27 -6.75
CA GLY A 3 -35.81 -0.82 -7.09
C GLY A 3 -35.03 -1.99 -7.69
N ARG A 4 -35.58 -3.21 -7.58
CA ARG A 4 -34.96 -4.41 -8.18
C ARG A 4 -34.72 -4.24 -9.68
N THR A 5 -35.65 -3.59 -10.37
CA THR A 5 -35.57 -3.28 -11.80
C THR A 5 -34.46 -2.27 -12.12
N GLU A 6 -34.32 -1.22 -11.32
CA GLU A 6 -33.28 -0.20 -11.48
C GLU A 6 -31.88 -0.75 -11.21
N SER A 7 -31.77 -1.68 -10.25
CA SER A 7 -30.51 -2.38 -9.94
C SER A 7 -30.08 -3.30 -11.09
N GLU A 8 -31.03 -3.98 -11.73
CA GLU A 8 -30.78 -4.82 -12.91
C GLU A 8 -30.39 -3.96 -14.13
N GLU A 9 -31.06 -2.83 -14.34
CA GLU A 9 -30.75 -1.85 -15.39
C GLU A 9 -29.34 -1.26 -15.21
N LEU A 10 -28.97 -0.85 -14.00
CA LEU A 10 -27.64 -0.34 -13.67
C LEU A 10 -26.55 -1.35 -14.01
N ARG A 11 -26.74 -2.62 -13.65
CA ARG A 11 -25.77 -3.69 -13.93
C ARG A 11 -25.60 -3.92 -15.42
N ALA A 12 -26.69 -3.91 -16.19
CA ALA A 12 -26.64 -4.07 -17.64
C ALA A 12 -25.93 -2.90 -18.33
N LEU A 13 -26.17 -1.65 -17.89
CA LEU A 13 -25.49 -0.48 -18.41
C LEU A 13 -24.00 -0.45 -18.05
N GLN A 14 -23.63 -0.85 -16.83
CA GLN A 14 -22.22 -0.96 -16.44
C GLN A 14 -21.48 -2.06 -17.21
N GLU A 15 -22.12 -3.22 -17.40
CA GLU A 15 -21.56 -4.29 -18.25
C GLU A 15 -21.36 -3.82 -19.69
N LYS A 16 -22.30 -3.03 -20.22
CA LYS A 16 -22.16 -2.43 -21.56
C LYS A 16 -21.10 -1.32 -21.61
N ALA A 17 -20.95 -0.52 -20.56
CA ALA A 17 -19.98 0.58 -20.49
C ALA A 17 -18.53 0.08 -20.40
N TYR A 18 -18.31 -0.94 -19.56
CA TYR A 18 -16.98 -1.43 -19.22
C TYR A 18 -16.63 -2.78 -19.86
N GLY A 19 -17.55 -3.36 -20.63
CA GLY A 19 -17.37 -4.60 -21.36
C GLY A 19 -16.47 -4.47 -22.60
N ARG A 20 -16.04 -5.62 -23.12
CA ARG A 20 -15.14 -5.72 -24.29
C ARG A 20 -15.88 -5.28 -25.56
N GLY A 21 -15.84 -3.99 -25.87
CA GLY A 21 -16.53 -3.35 -27.00
C GLY A 21 -17.55 -2.27 -26.59
N GLY A 22 -17.51 -1.81 -25.34
CA GLY A 22 -18.50 -0.88 -24.79
C GLY A 22 -18.56 0.46 -25.49
N VAL A 23 -19.61 0.66 -26.29
CA VAL A 23 -20.03 1.99 -26.76
C VAL A 23 -21.44 2.21 -26.20
N LEU A 24 -21.55 3.11 -25.23
CA LEU A 24 -22.85 3.62 -24.82
C LEU A 24 -23.30 4.72 -25.79
N THR A 25 -24.59 4.72 -26.11
CA THR A 25 -25.21 5.90 -26.73
C THR A 25 -25.29 7.04 -25.71
N GLY A 26 -25.42 8.29 -26.15
CA GLY A 26 -25.53 9.44 -25.24
C GLY A 26 -26.65 9.29 -24.20
N ALA A 27 -27.81 8.79 -24.64
CA ALA A 27 -28.96 8.53 -23.76
C ALA A 27 -28.68 7.44 -22.72
N GLU A 28 -27.93 6.40 -23.08
CA GLU A 28 -27.54 5.33 -22.14
C GLU A 28 -26.50 5.82 -21.12
N SER A 29 -25.57 6.69 -21.53
CA SER A 29 -24.62 7.32 -20.62
C SER A 29 -25.30 8.23 -19.60
N ASP A 30 -26.29 9.01 -20.02
CA ASP A 30 -27.06 9.86 -19.12
C ASP A 30 -27.91 9.04 -18.15
N ARG A 31 -28.51 7.95 -18.63
CA ARG A 31 -29.28 7.01 -17.80
C ARG A 31 -28.40 6.29 -16.78
N LEU A 32 -27.19 5.89 -17.15
CA LEU A 32 -26.22 5.29 -16.23
C LEU A 32 -25.88 6.25 -15.08
N ARG A 33 -25.60 7.53 -15.41
CA ARG A 33 -25.28 8.56 -14.42
C ARG A 33 -26.43 8.78 -13.43
N GLU A 34 -27.67 8.84 -13.92
CA GLU A 34 -28.87 8.99 -13.08
C GLU A 34 -29.01 7.84 -12.07
N LEU A 35 -28.79 6.59 -12.51
CA LEU A 35 -28.90 5.41 -11.65
C LEU A 35 -27.77 5.33 -10.60
N GLU A 36 -26.55 5.77 -10.95
CA GLU A 36 -25.43 5.85 -10.02
C GLU A 36 -25.63 6.92 -8.96
N ASP A 37 -26.12 8.10 -9.35
CA ASP A 37 -26.47 9.18 -8.42
C ASP A 37 -27.59 8.74 -7.47
N ALA A 38 -28.65 8.09 -7.99
CA ALA A 38 -29.73 7.55 -7.17
C ALA A 38 -29.23 6.49 -6.16
N ARG A 39 -28.25 5.65 -6.54
CA ARG A 39 -27.61 4.69 -5.64
C ARG A 39 -26.82 5.38 -4.54
N LEU A 40 -26.05 6.42 -4.86
CA LEU A 40 -25.27 7.19 -3.89
C LEU A 40 -26.18 7.94 -2.92
N SER A 41 -27.27 8.55 -3.41
CA SER A 41 -28.29 9.18 -2.55
C SER A 41 -28.97 8.19 -1.63
N ALA A 42 -29.31 6.99 -2.13
CA ALA A 42 -29.89 5.93 -1.33
C ALA A 42 -28.94 5.39 -0.24
N PHE A 43 -27.63 5.38 -0.52
CA PHE A 43 -26.60 4.99 0.46
C PHE A 43 -26.44 6.05 1.56
N ARG A 44 -26.43 7.34 1.19
CA ARG A 44 -26.38 8.46 2.15
C ARG A 44 -27.62 8.57 3.02
N ALA A 45 -28.79 8.19 2.49
CA ALA A 45 -30.05 8.20 3.20
C ALA A 45 -30.29 6.91 4.04
N GLY A 46 -29.26 6.09 4.27
CA GLY A 46 -29.36 4.85 5.03
C GLY A 46 -30.04 5.05 6.39
N PRO A 47 -30.87 4.10 6.85
CA PRO A 47 -31.57 4.21 8.11
C PRO A 47 -30.53 4.17 9.24
N VAL A 48 -30.44 5.26 10.00
CA VAL A 48 -29.81 5.24 11.33
C VAL A 48 -30.72 4.38 12.20
N THR A 49 -30.48 3.07 12.23
CA THR A 49 -31.13 2.19 13.18
C THR A 49 -30.55 2.48 14.54
N ALA A 50 -31.35 3.11 15.40
CA ALA A 50 -31.04 3.47 16.78
C ALA A 50 -30.82 2.26 17.72
N HIS A 51 -30.46 1.10 17.18
CA HIS A 51 -30.38 -0.16 17.93
C HIS A 51 -28.95 -0.57 18.34
N ASP A 52 -27.92 0.22 17.98
CA ASP A 52 -26.52 -0.19 18.12
C ASP A 52 -25.68 0.65 19.12
N VAL A 53 -26.33 1.30 20.10
CA VAL A 53 -25.63 2.05 21.18
C VAL A 53 -25.80 1.39 22.55
N ARG A 54 -26.30 0.15 22.64
CA ARG A 54 -26.59 -0.51 23.94
C ARG A 54 -25.92 -1.87 24.18
N ALA A 55 -24.76 -2.13 23.57
CA ALA A 55 -24.07 -3.42 23.73
C ALA A 55 -22.57 -3.33 24.06
N VAL A 56 -22.05 -2.20 24.56
CA VAL A 56 -20.62 -2.07 24.98
C VAL A 56 -20.48 -1.61 26.43
N ALA A 57 -21.41 -1.98 27.30
CA ALA A 57 -21.32 -1.69 28.73
C ALA A 57 -21.73 -2.88 29.59
N HIS A 58 -21.05 -4.02 29.43
CA HIS A 58 -21.05 -5.11 30.41
C HIS A 58 -19.97 -6.16 30.07
N ASP A 59 -18.68 -5.80 30.13
CA ASP A 59 -17.65 -6.78 30.52
C ASP A 59 -16.33 -6.11 30.90
N ALA A 60 -16.19 -5.77 32.18
CA ALA A 60 -14.90 -5.54 32.82
C ALA A 60 -15.04 -5.85 34.31
N GLY A 61 -14.89 -7.14 34.64
CA GLY A 61 -14.80 -7.60 36.02
C GLY A 61 -13.53 -7.08 36.68
N VAL A 62 -13.67 -6.05 37.52
CA VAL A 62 -12.60 -5.61 38.43
C VAL A 62 -12.80 -6.30 39.78
N ARG A 63 -11.75 -7.01 40.20
CA ARG A 63 -11.63 -7.62 41.53
C ARG A 63 -11.40 -6.54 42.59
N ASP A 64 -12.10 -6.78 43.68
CA ASP A 64 -12.20 -6.08 44.95
C ASP A 64 -10.85 -5.90 45.68
N VAL A 65 -10.47 -4.65 46.00
CA VAL A 65 -9.69 -4.32 47.19
C VAL A 65 -10.29 -3.07 47.83
N SER A 66 -10.99 -3.31 48.92
CA SER A 66 -11.54 -2.32 49.84
C SER A 66 -10.46 -1.51 50.56
N ALA A 67 -10.57 -0.17 50.57
CA ALA A 67 -10.33 0.69 51.75
C ALA A 67 -10.78 2.16 51.52
N THR A 68 -11.99 2.48 51.98
CA THR A 68 -12.42 3.68 52.74
C THR A 68 -11.88 5.08 52.36
N ARG A 69 -12.73 5.94 51.78
CA ARG A 69 -13.47 7.03 52.47
C ARG A 69 -14.37 7.85 51.52
N ALA A 70 -15.54 8.23 52.05
CA ALA A 70 -16.50 9.31 51.71
C ALA A 70 -16.02 10.42 50.73
N SER A 71 -16.84 11.03 49.86
CA SER A 71 -18.18 11.59 50.09
C SER A 71 -18.86 11.99 48.76
N GLU A 72 -20.20 11.90 48.71
CA GLU A 72 -21.18 12.78 48.06
C GLU A 72 -21.00 13.30 46.60
N GLY A 73 -21.88 12.80 45.71
CA GLY A 73 -22.87 13.66 45.03
C GLY A 73 -22.47 14.36 43.73
N ALA A 74 -22.67 13.69 42.59
CA ALA A 74 -22.70 14.34 41.27
C ALA A 74 -24.14 14.43 40.72
N PRO A 75 -24.62 15.60 40.28
CA PRO A 75 -25.78 15.69 39.41
C PRO A 75 -25.36 15.72 37.94
N THR A 76 -26.13 14.99 37.13
CA THR A 76 -26.12 14.98 35.67
C THR A 76 -26.55 16.32 35.10
N GLY A 77 -25.65 16.98 34.36
CA GLY A 77 -25.90 18.25 33.67
C GLY A 77 -25.75 18.11 32.15
N HIS A 78 -26.86 18.32 31.45
CA HIS A 78 -27.03 18.31 30.01
C HIS A 78 -26.32 19.54 29.38
N LEU A 79 -25.43 19.33 28.40
CA LEU A 79 -24.76 20.40 27.65
C LEU A 79 -25.66 20.93 26.51
N PRO A 80 -25.81 22.25 26.31
CA PRO A 80 -26.37 22.81 25.08
C PRO A 80 -25.27 23.06 24.03
N HIS A 81 -25.63 22.88 22.76
CA HIS A 81 -24.83 23.20 21.58
C HIS A 81 -24.39 24.69 21.55
N PRO A 82 -23.13 24.99 21.18
CA PRO A 82 -22.75 26.34 20.80
C PRO A 82 -23.14 26.65 19.35
N VAL A 83 -23.65 27.86 19.17
CA VAL A 83 -24.04 28.51 17.91
C VAL A 83 -22.77 28.86 17.12
N ALA A 84 -22.73 28.48 15.85
CA ALA A 84 -21.68 28.85 14.92
C ALA A 84 -21.91 30.29 14.43
N ASP A 85 -21.00 31.20 14.76
CA ASP A 85 -20.85 32.48 14.05
C ASP A 85 -20.11 32.22 12.73
N THR A 86 -20.88 32.27 11.65
CA THR A 86 -20.38 32.21 10.27
C THR A 86 -19.65 33.49 9.93
N VAL A 87 -18.32 33.43 9.81
CA VAL A 87 -17.52 34.49 9.17
C VAL A 87 -17.42 34.17 7.69
N ASP A 88 -17.91 35.11 6.88
CA ASP A 88 -17.95 35.14 5.42
C ASP A 88 -16.53 35.15 4.83
N ALA A 89 -16.14 34.06 4.17
CA ALA A 89 -14.91 33.96 3.39
C ALA A 89 -15.27 33.92 1.89
N GLY A 90 -14.92 35.00 1.19
CA GLY A 90 -15.13 35.17 -0.24
C GLY A 90 -14.35 34.18 -1.13
N PRO A 91 -14.69 34.12 -2.43
CA PRO A 91 -14.30 33.02 -3.30
C PRO A 91 -12.83 33.05 -3.70
N ILE A 92 -12.16 31.91 -3.53
CA ILE A 92 -10.81 31.64 -4.02
C ILE A 92 -10.89 31.48 -5.55
N GLN A 93 -10.13 32.31 -6.27
CA GLN A 93 -10.00 32.20 -7.73
C GLN A 93 -9.21 30.94 -8.08
N ALA A 94 -9.79 30.10 -8.93
CA ALA A 94 -9.13 28.95 -9.52
C ALA A 94 -8.12 29.42 -10.59
N SER A 95 -6.83 29.29 -10.28
CA SER A 95 -5.77 29.39 -11.29
C SER A 95 -5.78 28.14 -12.17
N THR A 96 -6.29 28.29 -13.40
CA THR A 96 -6.09 27.32 -14.48
C THR A 96 -4.62 27.29 -14.87
N VAL A 97 -3.92 26.21 -14.52
CA VAL A 97 -2.60 25.89 -15.07
C VAL A 97 -2.79 25.17 -16.40
N ALA A 98 -2.28 25.79 -17.45
CA ALA A 98 -2.29 25.30 -18.81
C ALA A 98 -1.39 24.06 -18.96
N THR A 99 -1.95 22.96 -19.45
CA THR A 99 -1.21 21.79 -19.92
C THR A 99 -0.52 22.12 -21.24
N ASN A 100 0.81 22.28 -21.21
CA ASN A 100 1.62 22.33 -22.42
C ASN A 100 1.63 20.95 -23.08
N THR A 101 0.94 20.87 -24.22
CA THR A 101 0.90 19.71 -25.10
C THR A 101 2.18 19.72 -25.95
N ALA A 102 3.13 18.83 -25.63
CA ALA A 102 4.30 18.61 -26.46
C ALA A 102 3.96 17.60 -27.58
N GLU A 103 4.06 18.10 -28.79
CA GLU A 103 3.93 17.49 -30.10
C GLU A 103 4.77 16.20 -30.24
N THR A 104 4.10 15.06 -30.39
CA THR A 104 4.74 13.80 -30.81
C THR A 104 4.24 13.44 -32.20
N GLY A 105 5.13 13.48 -33.19
CA GLY A 105 4.83 13.17 -34.59
C GLY A 105 4.49 11.69 -34.84
N PRO A 106 3.87 11.36 -35.99
CA PRO A 106 3.34 10.03 -36.27
C PRO A 106 4.46 9.09 -36.76
N ILE A 107 4.60 7.92 -36.12
CA ILE A 107 5.39 6.82 -36.66
C ILE A 107 4.48 5.98 -37.56
N GLN A 108 4.76 6.05 -38.86
CA GLN A 108 4.09 5.29 -39.91
C GLN A 108 4.31 3.79 -39.76
N ALA A 109 3.22 3.03 -39.92
CA ALA A 109 3.26 1.60 -40.19
C ALA A 109 3.91 1.33 -41.56
N SER A 110 4.98 0.54 -41.56
CA SER A 110 5.51 -0.09 -42.79
C SER A 110 5.32 -1.59 -42.70
N THR A 111 4.32 -2.07 -43.43
CA THR A 111 4.24 -3.43 -43.94
C THR A 111 5.30 -3.62 -45.03
N ALA A 112 6.24 -4.55 -44.82
CA ALA A 112 7.09 -5.06 -45.90
C ALA A 112 7.23 -6.58 -45.75
N ALA A 113 6.62 -7.27 -46.70
CA ALA A 113 6.70 -8.70 -46.89
C ALA A 113 7.96 -9.08 -47.67
N SER A 114 8.37 -10.34 -47.49
CA SER A 114 9.09 -11.22 -48.43
C SER A 114 10.54 -10.91 -48.79
N ASN A 115 11.43 -11.88 -48.49
CA ASN A 115 12.22 -12.59 -49.51
C ASN A 115 12.91 -13.81 -48.87
N ALA A 116 12.39 -15.01 -49.15
CA ALA A 116 13.11 -16.26 -49.02
C ALA A 116 13.47 -16.73 -50.44
N ALA A 117 14.77 -16.87 -50.70
CA ALA A 117 15.31 -17.37 -51.95
C ALA A 117 15.44 -18.89 -51.89
N GLU A 118 14.66 -19.59 -52.72
CA GLU A 118 14.82 -21.02 -53.00
C GLU A 118 14.96 -21.19 -54.52
N THR A 119 16.14 -21.66 -54.95
CA THR A 119 16.49 -22.01 -56.32
C THR A 119 16.09 -23.47 -56.60
N GLY A 120 15.31 -23.68 -57.66
CA GLY A 120 14.90 -25.00 -58.21
C GLY A 120 16.03 -25.76 -58.94
N PRO A 121 15.75 -26.70 -59.89
CA PRO A 121 14.64 -26.63 -60.85
C PRO A 121 13.98 -27.97 -61.32
N ALA A 122 12.96 -27.76 -62.17
CA ALA A 122 12.56 -28.53 -63.37
C ALA A 122 11.77 -29.85 -63.22
N GLN A 123 10.44 -29.73 -63.40
CA GLN A 123 9.59 -30.78 -63.95
C GLN A 123 9.30 -30.49 -65.43
N THR A 124 9.39 -31.52 -66.29
CA THR A 124 8.72 -31.56 -67.59
C THR A 124 8.06 -32.92 -67.79
N ASN A 125 6.72 -32.84 -67.86
CA ASN A 125 5.82 -33.47 -68.82
C ASN A 125 5.71 -35.00 -68.96
N ALA A 126 4.47 -35.41 -68.68
CA ALA A 126 3.49 -36.00 -69.60
C ALA A 126 3.52 -37.52 -69.85
N GLU A 127 2.31 -38.03 -69.66
CA GLU A 127 1.85 -39.41 -69.71
C GLU A 127 1.47 -39.83 -71.14
N GLY A 128 1.76 -41.09 -71.49
CA GLY A 128 1.33 -41.70 -72.76
C GLY A 128 1.88 -43.11 -73.02
N THR A 129 1.15 -44.13 -72.53
CA THR A 129 1.21 -45.60 -72.80
C THR A 129 0.96 -45.91 -74.30
N PRO A 130 1.47 -46.99 -74.98
CA PRO A 130 1.33 -48.46 -74.69
C PRO A 130 2.49 -49.37 -75.28
N PRO A 131 2.34 -50.69 -75.60
CA PRO A 131 1.88 -51.89 -74.88
C PRO A 131 2.98 -53.02 -74.70
N ILE A 132 2.60 -54.09 -73.97
CA ILE A 132 3.17 -55.45 -73.69
C ILE A 132 3.73 -56.20 -74.95
N PRO A 133 4.56 -57.31 -74.95
CA PRO A 133 5.19 -58.18 -73.90
C PRO A 133 6.71 -58.48 -74.08
N HIS A 134 7.37 -59.12 -73.09
CA HIS A 134 8.18 -60.36 -73.25
C HIS A 134 8.79 -60.79 -71.89
N ASP A 135 8.50 -62.03 -71.49
CA ASP A 135 9.27 -62.83 -70.52
C ASP A 135 10.58 -63.29 -71.20
N PRO A 136 11.73 -63.42 -70.52
CA PRO A 136 11.90 -64.62 -69.69
C PRO A 136 12.83 -64.50 -68.45
N THR A 137 12.53 -65.37 -67.49
CA THR A 137 13.45 -66.24 -66.70
C THR A 137 14.17 -65.70 -65.45
N PRO A 138 14.42 -66.61 -64.48
CA PRO A 138 14.53 -66.29 -63.06
C PRO A 138 15.99 -66.20 -62.60
N ASP A 139 16.33 -65.16 -61.83
CA ASP A 139 17.58 -65.13 -61.09
C ASP A 139 17.35 -64.86 -59.61
N ALA A 140 17.61 -65.93 -58.85
CA ALA A 140 17.59 -65.98 -57.42
C ALA A 140 18.79 -65.23 -56.83
N THR A 141 18.65 -63.94 -56.50
CA THR A 141 19.60 -63.23 -55.59
C THR A 141 19.04 -62.01 -54.83
N LEU A 142 17.73 -61.73 -54.82
CA LEU A 142 17.19 -60.48 -54.23
C LEU A 142 16.82 -60.51 -52.73
N LEU A 143 16.84 -61.68 -52.07
CA LEU A 143 16.47 -61.77 -50.64
C LEU A 143 17.60 -61.40 -49.66
N GLY A 144 18.85 -61.32 -50.13
CA GLY A 144 20.00 -60.98 -49.29
C GLY A 144 20.21 -59.48 -49.07
N THR A 145 19.89 -58.66 -50.07
CA THR A 145 20.05 -57.20 -50.04
C THR A 145 18.89 -56.49 -49.33
N LEU A 146 17.66 -56.97 -49.48
CA LEU A 146 16.48 -56.43 -48.77
C LEU A 146 16.59 -56.55 -47.24
N ARG A 147 17.23 -57.60 -46.71
CA ARG A 147 17.47 -57.74 -45.26
C ARG A 147 18.47 -56.73 -44.70
N ARG A 148 19.46 -56.31 -45.49
CA ARG A 148 20.43 -55.27 -45.07
C ARG A 148 19.82 -53.87 -45.08
N HIS A 149 18.90 -53.60 -46.00
CA HIS A 149 18.19 -52.32 -46.02
C HIS A 149 17.09 -52.24 -44.95
N ALA A 150 16.49 -53.36 -44.57
CA ALA A 150 15.55 -53.42 -43.45
C ALA A 150 16.19 -53.03 -42.11
N THR A 151 17.43 -53.49 -41.84
CA THR A 151 18.17 -53.07 -40.64
C THR A 151 18.53 -51.58 -40.66
N ALA A 152 18.89 -51.03 -41.83
CA ALA A 152 19.18 -49.61 -41.95
C ALA A 152 17.93 -48.73 -41.75
N ALA A 153 16.76 -49.18 -42.23
CA ALA A 153 15.50 -48.47 -42.04
C ALA A 153 15.07 -48.43 -40.56
N VAL A 154 15.23 -49.54 -39.81
CA VAL A 154 14.91 -49.57 -38.38
C VAL A 154 15.79 -48.62 -37.58
N VAL A 155 17.10 -48.56 -37.88
CA VAL A 155 18.02 -47.62 -37.22
C VAL A 155 17.64 -46.17 -37.52
N ALA A 156 17.30 -45.86 -38.78
CA ALA A 156 16.90 -44.51 -39.17
C ALA A 156 15.61 -44.05 -38.44
N VAL A 157 14.62 -44.94 -38.32
CA VAL A 157 13.38 -44.66 -37.57
C VAL A 157 13.66 -44.46 -36.08
N ALA A 158 14.53 -45.28 -35.48
CA ALA A 158 14.89 -45.13 -34.07
C ALA A 158 15.62 -43.81 -33.79
N VAL A 159 16.51 -43.38 -34.68
CA VAL A 159 17.19 -42.07 -34.58
C VAL A 159 16.19 -40.93 -34.73
N LEU A 160 15.28 -40.98 -35.70
CA LEU A 160 14.24 -39.96 -35.87
C LEU A 160 13.29 -39.89 -34.67
N LEU A 161 12.93 -41.02 -34.08
CA LEU A 161 12.13 -41.05 -32.84
C LEU A 161 12.90 -40.48 -31.65
N ALA A 162 14.19 -40.80 -31.49
CA ALA A 162 15.01 -40.24 -30.42
C ALA A 162 15.20 -38.72 -30.56
N VAL A 163 15.43 -38.24 -31.78
CA VAL A 163 15.52 -36.80 -32.08
C VAL A 163 14.17 -36.12 -31.88
N GLY A 164 13.07 -36.72 -32.36
CA GLY A 164 11.72 -36.22 -32.15
C GLY A 164 11.32 -36.16 -30.69
N LEU A 165 11.69 -37.17 -29.88
CA LEU A 165 11.50 -37.13 -28.43
C LEU A 165 12.36 -36.05 -27.77
N GLY A 166 13.64 -35.91 -28.16
CA GLY A 166 14.53 -34.90 -27.61
C GLY A 166 14.07 -33.47 -27.92
N VAL A 167 13.66 -33.21 -29.16
CA VAL A 167 13.15 -31.90 -29.58
C VAL A 167 11.76 -31.62 -29.00
N GLY A 168 10.88 -32.62 -28.97
CA GLY A 168 9.57 -32.52 -28.34
C GLY A 168 9.70 -32.22 -26.84
N TRP A 169 10.62 -32.89 -26.16
CA TRP A 169 10.87 -32.63 -24.74
C TRP A 169 11.49 -31.24 -24.52
N ALA A 170 12.42 -30.79 -25.35
CA ALA A 170 13.01 -29.46 -25.23
C ALA A 170 12.00 -28.31 -25.51
N LEU A 171 11.04 -28.52 -26.42
CA LEU A 171 10.04 -27.51 -26.77
C LEU A 171 8.80 -27.51 -25.87
N PHE A 172 8.42 -28.67 -25.34
CA PHE A 172 7.20 -28.85 -24.55
C PHE A 172 7.45 -29.26 -23.09
N ALA A 173 8.70 -29.32 -22.62
CA ALA A 173 8.96 -29.42 -21.20
C ALA A 173 8.27 -28.24 -20.50
N PRO A 174 7.48 -28.49 -19.43
CA PRO A 174 6.89 -27.42 -18.66
C PRO A 174 8.02 -26.51 -18.23
N ARG A 175 8.04 -25.29 -18.77
CA ARG A 175 8.92 -24.25 -18.27
C ARG A 175 8.35 -23.82 -16.93
N THR A 176 8.52 -24.66 -15.91
CA THR A 176 8.59 -24.15 -14.55
C THR A 176 9.77 -23.20 -14.61
N ALA A 177 9.50 -21.91 -14.71
CA ALA A 177 10.48 -20.85 -14.69
C ALA A 177 11.08 -20.82 -13.27
N SER A 178 11.82 -21.87 -12.91
CA SER A 178 12.52 -21.96 -11.66
C SER A 178 13.72 -21.02 -11.78
N ILE A 179 13.70 -19.97 -10.99
CA ILE A 179 14.83 -19.05 -10.87
C ILE A 179 16.06 -19.90 -10.51
N PRO A 180 17.18 -19.77 -11.24
CA PRO A 180 18.40 -20.51 -10.91
C PRO A 180 18.88 -20.04 -9.53
N LEU A 181 18.86 -20.94 -8.55
CA LEU A 181 19.23 -20.63 -7.17
C LEU A 181 20.72 -20.84 -6.94
N THR A 182 21.35 -19.88 -6.24
CA THR A 182 22.70 -20.04 -5.71
C THR A 182 22.76 -21.14 -4.64
N GLY A 183 23.95 -21.60 -4.26
CA GLY A 183 24.11 -22.60 -3.20
C GLY A 183 23.50 -22.15 -1.87
N GLU A 184 23.69 -20.88 -1.51
CA GLU A 184 23.10 -20.27 -0.31
C GLU A 184 21.57 -20.20 -0.39
N GLN A 185 21.02 -19.85 -1.55
CA GLN A 185 19.57 -19.84 -1.76
C GLN A 185 18.97 -21.26 -1.73
N GLN A 186 19.69 -22.27 -2.21
CA GLN A 186 19.25 -23.66 -2.09
C GLN A 186 19.23 -24.12 -0.63
N GLN A 187 20.25 -23.75 0.15
CA GLN A 187 20.29 -23.98 1.58
C GLN A 187 19.13 -23.28 2.29
N ARG A 188 18.89 -22.00 1.97
CA ARG A 188 17.76 -21.22 2.50
C ARG A 188 16.40 -21.86 2.15
N ARG A 189 16.23 -22.36 0.93
CA ARG A 189 15.02 -23.10 0.54
C ARG A 189 14.83 -24.37 1.38
N ALA A 190 15.90 -25.09 1.67
CA ALA A 190 15.84 -26.30 2.49
C ALA A 190 15.47 -25.98 3.95
N GLU A 191 15.97 -24.86 4.48
CA GLU A 191 15.59 -24.36 5.80
C GLU A 191 14.10 -23.98 5.86
N LEU A 192 13.62 -23.20 4.89
CA LEU A 192 12.20 -22.86 4.78
C LEU A 192 11.34 -24.14 4.64
N ALA A 193 11.73 -25.08 3.78
CA ALA A 193 11.00 -26.34 3.60
C ALA A 193 10.98 -27.26 4.84
N ALA A 194 11.87 -27.02 5.81
CA ALA A 194 11.89 -27.74 7.09
C ALA A 194 11.09 -27.03 8.19
N ASP A 195 10.54 -25.86 7.90
CA ASP A 195 9.73 -25.05 8.83
C ASP A 195 8.24 -25.46 8.79
N VAL A 196 7.33 -24.52 9.02
CA VAL A 196 5.88 -24.74 9.08
C VAL A 196 5.16 -24.92 7.73
N PHE A 197 5.89 -24.87 6.61
CA PHE A 197 5.28 -24.93 5.28
C PHE A 197 5.01 -26.37 4.80
N ASP A 198 4.03 -26.51 3.91
CA ASP A 198 3.68 -27.81 3.34
C ASP A 198 4.86 -28.41 2.55
N PRO A 199 5.13 -29.72 2.66
CA PRO A 199 6.24 -30.38 1.98
C PRO A 199 6.21 -30.16 0.47
N GLY A 200 7.29 -29.54 -0.06
CA GLY A 200 7.45 -29.28 -1.50
C GLY A 200 6.73 -28.04 -2.02
N SER A 201 6.02 -27.29 -1.18
CA SER A 201 5.36 -26.04 -1.59
C SER A 201 6.36 -24.90 -1.84
N VAL A 202 7.44 -24.84 -1.04
CA VAL A 202 8.43 -23.76 -1.07
C VAL A 202 9.17 -23.71 -2.41
N ARG A 203 9.01 -22.60 -3.13
CA ARG A 203 9.70 -22.31 -4.40
C ARG A 203 9.96 -20.82 -4.59
N ALA A 204 11.10 -20.47 -5.17
CA ALA A 204 11.38 -19.10 -5.57
C ALA A 204 10.55 -18.74 -6.82
N ILE A 205 9.94 -17.56 -6.81
CA ILE A 205 9.03 -17.13 -7.88
C ILE A 205 9.38 -15.78 -8.49
N ALA A 206 10.10 -14.91 -7.78
CA ALA A 206 10.64 -13.66 -8.34
C ALA A 206 11.96 -13.29 -7.68
N GLN A 207 12.88 -12.70 -8.45
CA GLN A 207 14.11 -12.11 -7.94
C GLN A 207 14.37 -10.80 -8.66
N LYS A 208 14.68 -9.74 -7.91
CA LYS A 208 14.99 -8.42 -8.47
C LYS A 208 15.82 -7.60 -7.49
N ASP A 209 16.89 -6.98 -7.97
CA ASP A 209 17.72 -6.02 -7.20
C ASP A 209 18.17 -6.55 -5.82
N GLY A 210 18.59 -7.81 -5.76
CA GLY A 210 19.03 -8.46 -4.52
C GLY A 210 17.90 -8.96 -3.60
N ALA A 211 16.64 -8.67 -3.92
CA ALA A 211 15.47 -9.23 -3.25
C ALA A 211 15.04 -10.54 -3.90
N LEU A 212 14.66 -11.52 -3.08
CA LEU A 212 14.18 -12.83 -3.50
C LEU A 212 12.83 -13.13 -2.85
N ALA A 213 11.81 -13.37 -3.66
CA ALA A 213 10.48 -13.73 -3.20
C ALA A 213 10.23 -15.23 -3.37
N TRP A 214 9.77 -15.86 -2.29
CA TRP A 214 9.35 -17.25 -2.23
C TRP A 214 7.84 -17.36 -2.11
N PHE A 215 7.32 -18.39 -2.75
CA PHE A 215 5.97 -18.88 -2.55
C PHE A 215 6.03 -20.14 -1.70
N ALA A 216 5.14 -20.23 -0.73
CA ALA A 216 4.89 -21.44 0.04
C ALA A 216 3.40 -21.58 0.33
N THR A 217 3.00 -22.77 0.74
CA THR A 217 1.67 -23.02 1.31
C THR A 217 1.82 -23.58 2.72
N GLN A 218 0.78 -23.42 3.53
CA GLN A 218 0.67 -24.00 4.87
C GLN A 218 -0.74 -24.54 5.07
N ASP A 219 -0.88 -25.48 6.01
CA ASP A 219 -2.14 -26.12 6.38
C ASP A 219 -2.81 -26.78 5.16
N ASP A 220 -2.06 -27.64 4.47
CA ASP A 220 -2.52 -28.38 3.28
C ASP A 220 -3.03 -27.47 2.14
N GLY A 221 -2.43 -26.28 2.01
CA GLY A 221 -2.81 -25.30 1.00
C GLY A 221 -3.92 -24.33 1.42
N GLU A 222 -4.41 -24.38 2.65
CA GLU A 222 -5.39 -23.40 3.14
C GLU A 222 -4.80 -21.99 3.18
N LEU A 223 -3.53 -21.87 3.56
CA LEU A 223 -2.79 -20.62 3.59
C LEU A 223 -1.80 -20.54 2.43
N ILE A 224 -1.76 -19.38 1.79
CA ILE A 224 -0.75 -19.01 0.81
C ILE A 224 0.18 -17.99 1.45
N CYS A 225 1.48 -18.28 1.39
CA CYS A 225 2.51 -17.48 2.03
C CYS A 225 3.44 -16.85 0.98
N LEU A 226 3.74 -15.57 1.17
CA LEU A 226 4.78 -14.82 0.49
C LEU A 226 5.93 -14.59 1.48
N ILE A 227 7.11 -15.08 1.17
CA ILE A 227 8.33 -14.77 1.92
C ILE A 227 9.21 -13.86 1.07
N LEU A 228 9.59 -12.70 1.60
CA LEU A 228 10.51 -11.77 0.97
C LEU A 228 11.83 -11.76 1.72
N ASP A 229 12.91 -12.17 1.06
CA ASP A 229 14.28 -12.09 1.58
C ASP A 229 15.02 -10.92 0.91
N VAL A 230 15.68 -10.08 1.71
CA VAL A 230 16.56 -9.00 1.23
C VAL A 230 17.83 -8.97 2.08
N GLY A 231 18.95 -9.39 1.49
CA GLY A 231 20.20 -9.57 2.24
C GLY A 231 20.03 -10.59 3.37
N ALA A 232 20.24 -10.16 4.62
CA ALA A 232 20.04 -10.99 5.81
C ALA A 232 18.64 -10.85 6.44
N GLN A 233 17.81 -9.93 5.94
CA GLN A 233 16.45 -9.71 6.43
C GLN A 233 15.46 -10.60 5.68
N SER A 234 14.40 -11.01 6.39
CA SER A 234 13.33 -11.85 5.86
C SER A 234 12.01 -11.43 6.48
N GLN A 235 10.95 -11.36 5.68
CA GLN A 235 9.59 -11.18 6.16
C GLN A 235 8.67 -12.21 5.49
N THR A 236 7.76 -12.77 6.28
CA THR A 236 6.75 -13.72 5.80
C THR A 236 5.38 -13.13 6.07
N ASP A 237 4.52 -13.14 5.06
CA ASP A 237 3.10 -12.88 5.21
C ASP A 237 2.30 -14.06 4.65
N CYS A 238 1.25 -14.47 5.35
CA CYS A 238 0.43 -15.63 5.02
C CYS A 238 -1.04 -15.24 5.11
N ALA A 239 -1.81 -15.60 4.09
CA ALA A 239 -3.26 -15.38 4.10
C ALA A 239 -4.02 -16.60 3.53
N PRO A 240 -5.26 -16.81 3.97
CA PRO A 240 -6.18 -17.77 3.34
C PRO A 240 -6.22 -17.61 1.83
N SER A 241 -6.18 -18.74 1.12
CA SER A 241 -6.18 -18.79 -0.36
C SER A 241 -7.34 -18.01 -1.00
N THR A 242 -8.48 -17.91 -0.30
CA THR A 242 -9.67 -17.16 -0.73
C THR A 242 -9.50 -15.63 -0.68
N MET A 243 -8.54 -15.11 0.08
CA MET A 243 -8.28 -13.67 0.18
C MET A 243 -7.22 -13.15 -0.80
N ILE A 244 -6.51 -14.06 -1.49
CA ILE A 244 -5.41 -13.72 -2.40
C ILE A 244 -5.88 -13.00 -3.67
N GLU A 245 -7.19 -12.98 -3.97
CA GLU A 245 -7.74 -12.21 -5.10
C GLU A 245 -7.39 -10.72 -5.04
N ARG A 246 -7.16 -10.15 -3.85
CA ARG A 246 -6.75 -8.75 -3.67
C ARG A 246 -5.23 -8.55 -3.67
N GLY A 247 -4.47 -9.62 -3.79
CA GLY A 247 -3.02 -9.65 -3.62
C GLY A 247 -2.60 -9.82 -2.16
N LEU A 248 -1.43 -10.42 -1.97
CA LEU A 248 -0.75 -10.57 -0.68
C LEU A 248 0.56 -9.77 -0.72
N GLY A 249 0.85 -8.98 0.32
CA GLY A 249 1.95 -8.01 0.31
C GLY A 249 2.98 -8.31 1.39
N ALA A 250 4.27 -8.13 1.07
CA ALA A 250 5.35 -8.13 2.05
C ALA A 250 6.21 -6.87 1.84
N THR A 251 6.59 -6.21 2.92
CA THR A 251 7.39 -4.98 2.94
C THR A 251 8.57 -5.09 3.90
N LEU A 252 9.78 -4.87 3.40
CA LEU A 252 11.00 -4.80 4.20
C LEU A 252 11.67 -3.43 4.06
N SER A 253 11.99 -2.81 5.20
CA SER A 253 12.85 -1.62 5.25
C SER A 253 14.30 -2.05 5.30
N VAL A 254 15.04 -1.75 4.23
CA VAL A 254 16.46 -2.02 4.07
C VAL A 254 17.23 -0.77 4.51
N PRO A 255 18.04 -0.86 5.57
CA PRO A 255 18.97 0.20 5.89
C PRO A 255 19.92 0.38 4.72
N THR A 256 19.97 1.57 4.13
CA THR A 256 21.04 1.94 3.23
C THR A 256 22.32 1.99 4.07
N ALA A 257 23.26 1.09 3.79
CA ALA A 257 24.57 1.13 4.43
C ALA A 257 25.21 2.47 4.03
N VAL A 258 25.21 3.44 4.95
CA VAL A 258 26.03 4.64 4.84
C VAL A 258 27.46 4.16 4.66
N SER A 259 28.01 4.41 3.48
CA SER A 259 29.45 4.22 3.29
C SER A 259 30.12 5.24 4.21
N ALA A 260 31.17 4.86 4.94
CA ALA A 260 31.87 5.76 5.88
C ALA A 260 32.41 7.05 5.23
N GLU A 261 32.37 7.14 3.89
CA GLU A 261 32.70 8.31 3.08
C GLU A 261 31.53 9.33 2.98
N ASP A 262 30.27 8.89 3.13
CA ASP A 262 29.05 9.72 3.11
C ASP A 262 28.70 10.33 4.49
N ASP A 263 29.27 9.79 5.59
CA ASP A 263 29.13 10.35 6.95
C ASP A 263 29.74 11.76 7.08
N LEU A 264 30.62 12.16 6.16
CA LEU A 264 31.27 13.47 6.18
C LEU A 264 30.33 14.62 5.81
N PHE A 265 29.16 14.33 5.21
CA PHE A 265 28.19 15.35 4.80
C PHE A 265 26.83 15.24 5.50
N GLY A 266 26.68 14.39 6.52
CA GLY A 266 25.44 14.31 7.30
C GLY A 266 24.20 13.97 6.46
N GLY A 267 24.38 13.20 5.38
CA GLY A 267 23.29 12.77 4.52
C GLY A 267 22.33 11.87 5.29
N ALA A 268 21.07 12.29 5.39
CA ALA A 268 19.98 11.49 5.92
C ALA A 268 20.04 10.08 5.34
N SER A 269 20.08 9.06 6.20
CA SER A 269 20.00 7.67 5.79
C SER A 269 18.59 7.40 5.28
N GLY A 270 18.33 7.78 4.03
CA GLY A 270 17.10 7.48 3.31
C GLY A 270 16.88 5.98 3.31
N GLY A 271 15.97 5.47 4.16
CA GLY A 271 15.62 4.06 4.20
C GLY A 271 15.12 3.62 2.83
N GLU A 272 15.61 2.49 2.33
CA GLU A 272 15.11 1.90 1.10
C GLU A 272 14.08 0.85 1.45
N ALA A 273 12.84 1.01 0.99
CA ALA A 273 11.78 0.01 1.20
C ALA A 273 11.69 -0.92 -0.01
N VAL A 274 11.71 -2.23 0.24
CA VAL A 274 11.41 -3.25 -0.78
C VAL A 274 10.02 -3.78 -0.51
N TYR A 275 9.15 -3.69 -1.52
CA TYR A 275 7.78 -4.18 -1.49
C TYR A 275 7.61 -5.33 -2.50
N ALA A 276 7.02 -6.43 -2.06
CA ALA A 276 6.63 -7.53 -2.92
C ALA A 276 5.11 -7.74 -2.86
N SER A 277 4.48 -7.91 -4.01
CA SER A 277 3.06 -8.26 -4.12
C SER A 277 2.88 -9.56 -4.87
N LEU A 278 2.24 -10.53 -4.23
CA LEU A 278 1.86 -11.81 -4.80
C LEU A 278 0.42 -11.78 -5.31
N PHE A 279 0.24 -12.26 -6.54
CA PHE A 279 -1.04 -12.49 -7.18
C PHE A 279 -1.09 -13.89 -7.77
N LEU A 280 -2.28 -14.45 -7.97
CA LEU A 280 -2.46 -15.66 -8.76
C LEU A 280 -2.90 -15.30 -10.17
N SER A 281 -2.35 -15.99 -11.17
CA SER A 281 -2.81 -15.90 -12.55
C SER A 281 -4.20 -16.54 -12.68
N THR A 282 -4.84 -16.38 -13.83
CA THR A 282 -6.11 -17.07 -14.13
C THR A 282 -5.99 -18.59 -14.16
N ALA A 283 -4.76 -19.12 -14.25
CA ALA A 283 -4.46 -20.54 -14.15
C ALA A 283 -4.10 -20.98 -12.72
N GLY A 284 -4.16 -20.07 -11.74
CA GLY A 284 -3.75 -20.34 -10.35
C GLY A 284 -2.24 -20.31 -10.12
N GLU A 285 -1.45 -19.81 -11.07
CA GLU A 285 0.00 -19.74 -10.94
C GLU A 285 0.41 -18.48 -10.17
N PRO A 286 1.28 -18.56 -9.16
CA PRO A 286 1.70 -17.38 -8.42
C PRO A 286 2.63 -16.51 -9.26
N MET A 287 2.37 -15.21 -9.23
CA MET A 287 3.15 -14.16 -9.85
C MET A 287 3.49 -13.14 -8.77
N VAL A 288 4.74 -12.69 -8.71
CA VAL A 288 5.16 -11.64 -7.79
C VAL A 288 5.74 -10.45 -8.53
N GLY A 289 5.26 -9.26 -8.18
CA GLY A 289 5.91 -7.99 -8.51
C GLY A 289 6.78 -7.54 -7.35
N ILE A 290 8.06 -7.27 -7.59
CA ILE A 290 8.97 -6.65 -6.62
C ILE A 290 9.22 -5.20 -7.04
N GLN A 291 8.96 -4.28 -6.12
CA GLN A 291 9.20 -2.86 -6.25
C GLN A 291 10.15 -2.42 -5.15
N ARG A 292 11.06 -1.51 -5.49
CA ARG A 292 12.04 -0.96 -4.57
C ARG A 292 11.88 0.55 -4.62
N TRP A 293 11.62 1.13 -3.46
CA TRP A 293 11.38 2.54 -3.25
C TRP A 293 12.52 3.05 -2.39
N SER A 294 13.39 3.86 -2.96
CA SER A 294 14.19 4.75 -2.14
C SER A 294 13.25 5.84 -1.62
N ALA A 295 13.41 6.26 -0.36
CA ALA A 295 12.81 7.51 0.15
C ALA A 295 13.31 8.79 -0.60
N SER A 296 13.90 8.63 -1.78
CA SER A 296 14.63 9.67 -2.51
C SER A 296 13.69 10.75 -3.07
N SER A 297 14.10 11.99 -2.80
CA SER A 297 13.92 13.26 -3.53
C SER A 297 12.53 13.68 -3.99
N SER A 298 11.73 12.80 -4.60
CA SER A 298 10.39 13.11 -5.12
C SER A 298 9.43 13.59 -4.03
N PHE A 299 9.56 13.07 -2.82
CA PHE A 299 8.78 13.55 -1.68
C PHE A 299 9.26 14.93 -1.21
N MET A 300 10.57 15.21 -1.24
CA MET A 300 11.11 16.53 -0.87
C MET A 300 10.76 17.62 -1.89
N GLU A 301 10.42 17.25 -3.13
CA GLU A 301 9.93 18.18 -4.16
C GLU A 301 8.59 18.82 -3.80
N GLN A 302 7.84 18.28 -2.83
CA GLN A 302 6.60 18.89 -2.36
C GLN A 302 6.83 20.10 -1.44
N PHE A 303 8.05 20.28 -0.93
CA PHE A 303 8.43 21.39 -0.07
C PHE A 303 9.28 22.40 -0.84
N GLU A 304 9.10 23.68 -0.56
CA GLU A 304 9.86 24.76 -1.18
C GLU A 304 10.59 25.59 -0.11
N GLY A 305 11.65 26.29 -0.52
CA GLY A 305 12.33 27.26 0.34
C GLY A 305 12.86 26.71 1.66
N GLU A 306 12.53 27.38 2.76
CA GLU A 306 12.96 27.04 4.14
C GLU A 306 12.28 25.76 4.65
N GLU A 307 11.04 25.48 4.24
CA GLU A 307 10.32 24.25 4.61
C GLU A 307 11.05 23.02 4.09
N ARG A 308 11.62 23.09 2.88
CA ARG A 308 12.41 22.00 2.31
C ARG A 308 13.69 21.74 3.12
N LEU A 309 14.41 22.79 3.51
CA LEU A 309 15.60 22.66 4.34
C LEU A 309 15.26 22.03 5.70
N ARG A 310 14.11 22.41 6.27
CA ARG A 310 13.64 21.82 7.53
C ARG A 310 13.22 20.36 7.35
N ALA A 311 12.50 20.03 6.28
CA ALA A 311 12.10 18.65 5.99
C ALA A 311 13.31 17.73 5.77
N GLU A 312 14.35 18.21 5.07
CA GLU A 312 15.62 17.50 4.91
C GLU A 312 16.32 17.26 6.25
N ALA A 313 16.32 18.25 7.15
CA ALA A 313 16.86 18.09 8.50
C ALA A 313 16.06 17.05 9.31
N LEU A 314 14.72 17.09 9.27
CA LEU A 314 13.86 16.12 9.95
C LEU A 314 14.07 14.70 9.40
N ALA A 315 14.22 14.53 8.09
CA ALA A 315 14.55 13.24 7.51
C ALA A 315 15.93 12.74 8.00
N ALA A 316 16.91 13.63 8.14
CA ALA A 316 18.22 13.27 8.71
C ALA A 316 18.14 12.86 10.19
N GLU A 317 17.16 13.40 10.93
CA GLU A 317 16.84 13.00 12.31
C GLU A 317 16.05 11.68 12.40
N GLY A 318 15.66 11.07 11.26
CA GLY A 318 14.93 9.81 11.19
C GLY A 318 13.41 9.93 11.04
N TYR A 319 12.88 11.13 10.77
CA TYR A 319 11.46 11.40 10.52
C TYR A 319 11.10 11.36 9.03
N GLU A 320 11.73 10.46 8.26
CA GLU A 320 11.60 10.43 6.81
C GLU A 320 10.25 9.87 6.31
N HIS A 321 9.66 8.93 7.07
CA HIS A 321 8.47 8.21 6.64
C HIS A 321 7.23 9.05 6.92
N GLY A 322 6.30 9.16 5.97
CA GLY A 322 5.03 9.86 6.18
C GLY A 322 5.16 11.33 6.57
N LEU A 323 6.34 11.95 6.34
CA LEU A 323 6.57 13.36 6.63
C LEU A 323 5.52 14.18 5.86
N SER A 324 4.96 15.20 6.49
CA SER A 324 3.99 16.10 5.87
C SER A 324 3.84 17.36 6.69
N LEU A 325 3.64 18.48 6.02
CA LEU A 325 3.28 19.74 6.65
C LEU A 325 1.77 19.74 6.87
N VAL A 326 1.34 19.73 8.14
CA VAL A 326 -0.10 19.71 8.49
C VAL A 326 -0.67 21.13 8.56
N GLY A 327 0.17 22.09 8.94
CA GLY A 327 -0.22 23.49 9.07
C GLY A 327 0.88 24.30 9.73
N SER A 328 0.49 25.41 10.35
CA SER A 328 1.40 26.25 11.12
C SER A 328 0.83 26.62 12.47
N PHE A 329 1.73 26.81 13.44
CA PHE A 329 1.42 27.34 14.76
C PHE A 329 2.38 28.50 15.02
N ARG A 330 1.83 29.70 15.22
CA ARG A 330 2.59 30.95 15.42
C ARG A 330 3.53 31.34 14.27
N GLY A 331 3.14 30.98 13.05
CA GLY A 331 3.95 31.24 11.87
C GLY A 331 5.03 30.21 11.61
N GLU A 332 5.24 29.25 12.52
CA GLU A 332 6.18 28.15 12.34
C GLU A 332 5.45 26.87 11.90
N PRO A 333 6.10 26.01 11.09
CA PRO A 333 5.55 24.74 10.65
C PRO A 333 5.13 23.78 11.77
N VAL A 334 4.07 23.01 11.50
CA VAL A 334 3.67 21.83 12.28
C VAL A 334 3.71 20.60 11.38
N TRP A 335 4.56 19.65 11.73
CA TRP A 335 4.85 18.47 10.94
C TRP A 335 4.19 17.23 11.54
N LEU A 336 3.78 16.34 10.65
CA LEU A 336 3.47 14.95 10.95
C LEU A 336 4.54 14.09 10.28
N ALA A 337 5.11 13.15 11.01
CA ALA A 337 6.04 12.17 10.45
C ALA A 337 5.97 10.85 11.21
N ASP A 338 6.51 9.81 10.61
CA ASP A 338 6.72 8.50 11.21
C ASP A 338 8.22 8.28 11.40
N ARG A 339 8.60 7.68 12.53
CA ARG A 339 9.99 7.30 12.85
C ARG A 339 10.07 5.86 13.32
N LEU A 340 11.26 5.27 13.21
CA LEU A 340 11.53 3.96 13.81
C LEU A 340 12.00 4.15 15.26
N ALA A 341 11.24 3.65 16.23
CA ALA A 341 11.65 3.62 17.62
C ALA A 341 12.87 2.70 17.82
N SER A 342 13.61 2.90 18.90
CA SER A 342 14.79 2.08 19.25
C SER A 342 14.50 0.58 19.39
N GLN A 343 13.23 0.22 19.62
CA GLN A 343 12.75 -1.17 19.70
C GLN A 343 12.30 -1.75 18.34
N GLY A 344 12.44 -0.99 17.25
CA GLY A 344 12.06 -1.40 15.89
C GLY A 344 10.58 -1.21 15.56
N ALA A 345 9.77 -0.67 16.47
CA ALA A 345 8.39 -0.30 16.20
C ALA A 345 8.30 1.07 15.51
N THR A 346 7.37 1.24 14.58
CA THR A 346 7.10 2.56 13.97
C THR A 346 6.23 3.40 14.89
N GLU A 347 6.69 4.61 15.20
CA GLU A 347 5.95 5.64 15.94
C GLU A 347 5.53 6.75 14.99
N ARG A 348 4.35 7.29 15.23
CA ARG A 348 3.83 8.47 14.54
C ARG A 348 4.03 9.68 15.45
N CYS A 349 4.59 10.75 14.90
CA CYS A 349 5.07 11.90 15.63
C CYS A 349 4.46 13.22 15.12
N LEU A 350 4.10 14.07 16.06
CA LEU A 350 3.76 15.49 15.87
C LEU A 350 4.99 16.30 16.24
N LEU A 351 5.47 17.16 15.33
CA LEU A 351 6.57 18.08 15.58
C LEU A 351 6.09 19.53 15.40
N VAL A 352 6.35 20.36 16.40
CA VAL A 352 5.93 21.77 16.44
C VAL A 352 7.18 22.64 16.53
N ASP A 353 7.57 23.27 15.41
CA ASP A 353 8.82 24.03 15.32
C ASP A 353 8.82 25.26 16.22
N ALA A 354 7.66 25.89 16.46
CA ALA A 354 7.52 27.05 17.35
C ALA A 354 8.04 26.82 18.78
N THR A 355 8.10 25.57 19.23
CA THR A 355 8.48 25.21 20.60
C THR A 355 9.46 24.06 20.68
N GLU A 356 9.97 23.59 19.53
CA GLU A 356 10.73 22.33 19.43
C GLU A 356 9.97 21.16 20.07
N GLY A 357 8.64 21.19 20.04
CA GLY A 357 7.78 20.22 20.71
C GLY A 357 7.67 18.94 19.88
N VAL A 358 7.91 17.78 20.50
CA VAL A 358 7.76 16.47 19.85
C VAL A 358 6.87 15.57 20.69
N ALA A 359 5.81 15.04 20.08
CA ALA A 359 4.93 14.04 20.69
C ALA A 359 4.83 12.84 19.75
N CYS A 360 5.26 11.66 20.21
CA CYS A 360 5.27 10.43 19.42
C CYS A 360 4.46 9.35 20.13
N GLU A 361 3.65 8.63 19.38
CA GLU A 361 2.86 7.50 19.86
C GLU A 361 2.96 6.33 18.88
N SER A 362 2.55 5.14 19.32
CA SER A 362 2.38 4.02 18.40
C SER A 362 1.38 4.39 17.29
N PHE A 363 1.56 3.87 16.07
CA PHE A 363 0.68 4.20 14.94
C PHE A 363 -0.81 4.02 15.25
N GLY A 364 -1.17 2.92 15.94
CA GLY A 364 -2.56 2.63 16.32
C GLY A 364 -3.12 3.62 17.35
N THR A 365 -2.32 3.96 18.36
CA THR A 365 -2.67 4.97 19.38
C THR A 365 -2.84 6.34 18.74
N ALA A 366 -1.87 6.78 17.93
CA ALA A 366 -1.90 8.08 17.26
C ALA A 366 -3.15 8.26 16.37
N LEU A 367 -3.58 7.22 15.67
CA LEU A 367 -4.80 7.28 14.84
C LEU A 367 -6.09 7.34 15.66
N THR A 368 -6.11 6.72 16.84
CA THR A 368 -7.32 6.59 17.68
C THR A 368 -7.48 7.77 18.62
N GLU A 369 -6.39 8.15 19.29
CA GLU A 369 -6.36 9.16 20.35
C GLU A 369 -5.86 10.51 19.83
N GLY A 370 -5.14 10.53 18.71
CA GLY A 370 -4.43 11.71 18.22
C GLY A 370 -3.02 11.82 18.80
N LEU A 371 -2.38 12.94 18.52
CA LEU A 371 -1.09 13.33 19.10
C LEU A 371 -1.24 14.73 19.68
N SER A 372 -0.72 14.99 20.87
CA SER A 372 -0.83 16.31 21.49
C SER A 372 0.45 16.73 22.18
N THR A 373 0.77 18.03 22.08
CA THR A 373 1.84 18.65 22.86
C THR A 373 1.36 19.95 23.51
N HIS A 374 1.93 20.28 24.66
CA HIS A 374 1.62 21.48 25.41
C HIS A 374 2.71 22.53 25.19
N VAL A 375 2.27 23.73 24.85
CA VAL A 375 3.12 24.91 24.67
C VAL A 375 2.87 25.86 25.83
N VAL A 376 3.88 26.11 26.64
CA VAL A 376 3.82 27.04 27.77
C VAL A 376 4.50 28.34 27.38
N ASP A 377 3.75 29.43 27.38
CA ASP A 377 4.31 30.77 27.26
C ASP A 377 4.77 31.27 28.59
N VAL A 378 5.99 31.79 28.64
CA VAL A 378 6.56 32.38 29.84
C VAL A 378 6.73 33.88 29.63
N ALA A 379 6.14 34.67 30.51
CA ALA A 379 6.31 36.11 30.54
C ALA A 379 7.75 36.50 30.89
N PRO A 380 8.20 37.75 30.63
CA PRO A 380 9.57 38.19 30.91
C PRO A 380 10.04 38.03 32.36
N ASP A 381 9.12 37.90 33.30
CA ASP A 381 9.41 37.71 34.72
C ASP A 381 9.36 36.23 35.17
N GLY A 382 9.27 35.29 34.23
CA GLY A 382 9.28 33.85 34.51
C GLY A 382 7.90 33.27 34.86
N SER A 383 6.84 34.07 34.91
CA SER A 383 5.47 33.58 35.13
C SER A 383 4.87 32.94 33.87
N VAL A 384 3.97 31.96 34.02
CA VAL A 384 3.24 31.38 32.88
C VAL A 384 2.23 32.40 32.37
N ALA A 385 2.38 32.83 31.12
CA ALA A 385 1.48 33.76 30.46
C ALA A 385 0.25 33.05 29.88
N SER A 386 0.45 31.92 29.22
CA SER A 386 -0.60 31.10 28.61
C SER A 386 -0.11 29.68 28.41
N VAL A 387 -1.05 28.74 28.32
CA VAL A 387 -0.79 27.36 27.89
C VAL A 387 -1.62 27.11 26.64
N SER A 388 -1.00 26.64 25.57
CA SER A 388 -1.68 26.20 24.37
C SER A 388 -1.52 24.70 24.20
N VAL A 389 -2.57 24.01 23.76
CA VAL A 389 -2.54 22.61 23.38
C VAL A 389 -2.59 22.54 21.86
N VAL A 390 -1.55 21.96 21.26
CA VAL A 390 -1.50 21.67 19.84
C VAL A 390 -1.77 20.18 19.68
N GLU A 391 -2.92 19.85 19.08
CA GLU A 391 -3.42 18.49 18.91
C GLU A 391 -3.57 18.16 17.42
N LEU A 392 -3.00 17.04 17.01
CA LEU A 392 -3.18 16.45 15.71
C LEU A 392 -4.17 15.29 15.81
N ARG A 393 -5.25 15.36 15.03
CA ARG A 393 -6.28 14.32 14.97
C ARG A 393 -6.47 13.81 13.57
N PHE A 394 -7.17 12.69 13.44
CA PHE A 394 -7.44 12.04 12.17
C PHE A 394 -8.94 11.92 11.93
N THR A 395 -9.37 12.15 10.69
CA THR A 395 -10.75 11.85 10.28
C THR A 395 -10.96 10.34 10.16
N GLY A 396 -12.21 9.90 9.97
CA GLY A 396 -12.49 8.47 9.69
C GLY A 396 -11.84 7.93 8.41
N GLN A 397 -11.37 8.82 7.51
CA GLN A 397 -10.58 8.47 6.32
C GLN A 397 -9.07 8.64 6.56
N GLN A 398 -8.64 8.77 7.81
CA GLN A 398 -7.24 8.95 8.22
C GLN A 398 -6.58 10.23 7.68
N THR A 399 -7.37 11.25 7.31
CA THR A 399 -6.84 12.56 6.95
C THR A 399 -6.45 13.33 8.23
N PRO A 400 -5.20 13.79 8.38
CA PRO A 400 -4.80 14.57 9.54
C PRO A 400 -5.42 15.97 9.54
N TYR A 401 -5.73 16.51 10.72
CA TYR A 401 -6.11 17.90 10.92
C TYR A 401 -5.61 18.42 12.27
N LEU A 402 -5.22 19.69 12.30
CA LEU A 402 -4.70 20.35 13.49
C LEU A 402 -5.82 21.03 14.28
N THR A 403 -5.84 20.85 15.59
CA THR A 403 -6.66 21.59 16.54
C THR A 403 -5.74 22.32 17.51
N VAL A 404 -5.93 23.63 17.66
CA VAL A 404 -5.15 24.45 18.59
C VAL A 404 -6.10 25.04 19.62
N THR A 405 -5.92 24.65 20.87
CA THR A 405 -6.68 25.20 22.00
C THR A 405 -5.76 26.12 22.78
N VAL A 406 -6.12 27.40 22.90
CA VAL A 406 -5.36 28.38 23.69
C VAL A 406 -6.13 28.60 24.99
N ASP A 407 -5.55 28.21 26.12
CA ASP A 407 -6.09 28.61 27.40
C ASP A 407 -5.93 30.12 27.54
N ALA A 408 -7.00 30.79 27.98
CA ALA A 408 -7.00 32.23 28.21
C ALA A 408 -5.77 32.65 29.05
N PRO A 409 -5.19 33.83 28.80
CA PRO A 409 -4.00 34.27 29.51
C PRO A 409 -4.25 34.14 31.01
N VAL A 410 -3.31 33.51 31.72
CA VAL A 410 -3.38 33.32 33.17
C VAL A 410 -3.30 34.72 33.77
N SER A 411 -4.45 35.34 33.95
CA SER A 411 -4.53 36.69 34.49
C SER A 411 -3.95 36.61 35.88
N ARG A 412 -2.86 37.34 36.13
CA ARG A 412 -2.35 37.51 37.49
C ARG A 412 -3.48 38.12 38.29
N VAL A 413 -4.05 37.33 39.18
CA VAL A 413 -4.87 37.87 40.25
C VAL A 413 -3.90 38.67 41.11
N VAL A 414 -4.05 40.00 41.11
CA VAL A 414 -3.31 40.85 42.04
C VAL A 414 -3.70 40.40 43.44
N PRO A 415 -2.75 40.22 44.39
CA PRO A 415 -3.09 39.93 45.77
C PRO A 415 -4.09 40.98 46.29
N GLY A 416 -5.31 40.55 46.62
CA GLY A 416 -6.40 41.42 47.04
C GLY A 416 -7.51 41.70 46.01
N ASP A 417 -7.36 41.26 44.75
CA ASP A 417 -8.47 41.26 43.78
C ASP A 417 -9.32 39.99 43.96
N SER A 418 -10.64 40.16 44.05
CA SER A 418 -11.61 39.07 44.06
C SER A 418 -11.92 38.62 42.64
N VAL A 419 -11.74 37.33 42.36
CA VAL A 419 -12.15 36.75 41.08
C VAL A 419 -13.56 36.18 41.25
N VAL A 420 -14.52 36.78 40.54
CA VAL A 420 -15.89 36.28 40.46
C VAL A 420 -15.95 35.25 39.34
N ILE A 421 -16.15 33.98 39.69
CA ILE A 421 -16.39 32.91 38.72
C ILE A 421 -17.90 32.85 38.47
N PRO A 422 -18.41 33.20 37.27
CA PRO A 422 -19.84 33.11 37.00
C PRO A 422 -20.27 31.65 36.91
N GLY A 423 -20.98 31.17 37.94
CA GLY A 423 -21.62 29.85 37.95
C GLY A 423 -23.02 29.88 37.30
N PRO A 424 -23.53 28.75 36.77
CA PRO A 424 -24.94 28.60 36.37
C PRO A 424 -25.91 28.87 37.54
N PRO A 425 -27.19 29.18 37.29
CA PRO A 425 -27.99 30.14 38.06
C PRO A 425 -27.95 29.88 39.56
N GLY A 426 -27.12 30.65 40.24
CA GLY A 426 -26.84 30.61 41.67
C GLY A 426 -25.84 31.71 42.01
N ASP A 427 -25.83 32.16 43.27
CA ASP A 427 -25.03 33.30 43.71
C ASP A 427 -23.54 33.11 43.34
N PRO A 428 -22.88 34.15 42.80
CA PRO A 428 -21.48 34.09 42.40
C PRO A 428 -20.58 33.68 43.57
N ILE A 429 -19.65 32.76 43.31
CA ILE A 429 -18.63 32.39 44.29
C ILE A 429 -17.53 33.45 44.23
N GLU A 430 -17.44 34.28 45.27
CA GLU A 430 -16.27 35.13 45.50
C GLU A 430 -15.17 34.30 46.19
N VAL A 431 -14.01 34.19 45.53
CA VAL A 431 -12.81 33.61 46.14
C VAL A 431 -11.86 34.76 46.45
N GLU A 432 -11.65 35.04 47.74
CA GLU A 432 -10.59 35.96 48.19
C GLU A 432 -9.24 35.26 48.06
N THR A 433 -8.29 35.91 47.37
CA THR A 433 -6.91 35.44 47.32
C THR A 433 -6.22 35.69 48.67
N PRO A 434 -5.37 34.76 49.16
CA PRO A 434 -4.65 34.95 50.42
C PRO A 434 -3.78 36.20 50.33
N ASN A 435 -4.02 37.17 51.23
CA ASN A 435 -3.12 38.31 51.36
C ASN A 435 -1.72 37.81 51.74
N ASP A 436 -0.69 38.28 51.03
CA ASP A 436 0.70 38.05 51.40
C ASP A 436 0.93 38.64 52.79
N GLY A 437 0.90 37.76 53.79
CA GLY A 437 1.05 38.11 55.19
C GLY A 437 2.42 38.72 55.44
N THR A 438 2.49 40.05 55.44
CA THR A 438 3.55 40.79 56.14
C THR A 438 3.17 40.85 57.62
N GLY A 439 3.34 39.71 58.30
CA GLY A 439 3.09 39.58 59.73
C GLY A 439 3.92 38.45 60.32
N GLY A 440 5.16 38.77 60.70
CA GLY A 440 6.09 37.87 61.39
C GLY A 440 7.49 38.44 61.45
#